data_AF-A0A0G0G723-F1
#
_entry.id   AF-A0A0G0G723-F1
#
_cell.length_a   1.000
_cell.length_b   1.000
_cell.length_c   1.000
_cell.angle_alpha   90.00
_cell.angle_beta   90.00
_cell.angle_gamma   90.00
#
_symmetry.space_group_name_H-M   'P 1'
#
loop_
_entity.id
_entity.type
_entity.pdbx_description
1 polymer ?
#
loop_
_entity_poly.entity_id
_entity_poly.type
_entity_poly.pdbx_seq_one_letter_code
_entity_poly.pdbx_strand_id
1 'polypeptide(L)'
;MKKSEQTHYEWFFYAMSFLGLAKIGCRELINQKYRDKDFLTEDLLYGAEESNSRFLLIPIFFNVKHSLELFIKTVGVNIDGEYRDKHDLDYLLKDLKSRVKNLFKNRNKNEIFQKIEDLKSIVKKYFLYNFLENMNPIRDYNNELFRYPSSKRGINISQELEKFDSTKVGEILNDIKKIHILFISIRGLTNSTKLGHPNPGSWS
;
A
#
# COMPACT_ATOMS: atom_id res chain seq x y z
N MET A 1 29.93 -1.86 -5.04
CA MET A 1 28.47 -2.14 -5.00
C MET A 1 27.81 -1.38 -6.15
N LYS A 2 27.03 -2.07 -7.01
CA LYS A 2 26.36 -1.43 -8.15
C LYS A 2 25.22 -0.55 -7.64
N LYS A 3 25.21 0.72 -8.05
CA LYS A 3 24.23 1.77 -7.70
C LYS A 3 22.76 1.29 -7.76
N SER A 4 22.44 0.36 -8.67
CA SER A 4 21.10 -0.19 -8.86
C SER A 4 20.56 -1.03 -7.69
N GLU A 5 21.39 -1.86 -7.04
CA GLU A 5 20.92 -2.73 -5.94
C GLU A 5 20.52 -1.94 -4.69
N GLN A 6 21.18 -0.80 -4.45
CA GLN A 6 20.93 0.07 -3.31
C GLN A 6 19.55 0.74 -3.44
N THR A 7 19.23 1.25 -4.62
CA THR A 7 17.92 1.88 -4.94
C THR A 7 16.73 0.93 -4.74
N HIS A 8 16.88 -0.37 -5.01
CA HIS A 8 15.75 -1.32 -4.90
C HIS A 8 15.42 -1.67 -3.45
N TYR A 9 16.45 -1.76 -2.59
CA TYR A 9 16.24 -1.96 -1.16
C TYR A 9 15.52 -0.78 -0.53
N GLU A 10 15.88 0.45 -0.94
CA GLU A 10 15.27 1.68 -0.45
C GLU A 10 13.75 1.73 -0.71
N TRP A 11 13.30 1.27 -1.88
CA TRP A 11 11.87 1.30 -2.22
C TRP A 11 11.03 0.32 -1.42
N PHE A 12 11.58 -0.86 -1.11
CA PHE A 12 10.94 -1.78 -0.17
C PHE A 12 10.83 -1.17 1.23
N PHE A 13 11.90 -0.52 1.70
CA PHE A 13 11.87 0.17 2.99
C PHE A 13 10.83 1.28 3.01
N TYR A 14 10.71 2.09 1.95
CA TYR A 14 9.67 3.11 1.86
C TYR A 14 8.27 2.50 1.89
N ALA A 15 8.01 1.44 1.13
CA ALA A 15 6.72 0.74 1.18
C ALA A 15 6.38 0.29 2.61
N MET A 16 7.33 -0.31 3.32
CA MET A 16 7.17 -0.74 4.70
C MET A 16 6.96 0.43 5.67
N SER A 17 7.65 1.56 5.46
CA SER A 17 7.48 2.77 6.28
C SER A 17 6.09 3.35 6.14
N PHE A 18 5.56 3.48 4.91
CA PHE A 18 4.19 3.93 4.70
C PHE A 18 3.17 2.99 5.37
N LEU A 19 3.36 1.67 5.24
CA LEU A 19 2.52 0.69 5.92
C LEU A 19 2.60 0.81 7.46
N GLY A 20 3.79 1.10 7.98
CA GLY A 20 4.04 1.36 9.40
C GLY A 20 3.32 2.61 9.91
N LEU A 21 3.34 3.70 9.14
CA LEU A 21 2.60 4.93 9.46
C LEU A 21 1.09 4.69 9.50
N ALA A 22 0.55 3.96 8.52
CA ALA A 22 -0.85 3.55 8.53
C ALA A 22 -1.20 2.73 9.78
N LYS A 23 -0.33 1.79 10.17
CA LYS A 23 -0.49 0.97 11.38
C LYS A 23 -0.54 1.82 12.66
N ILE A 24 0.35 2.82 12.77
CA ILE A 24 0.39 3.74 13.90
C ILE A 24 -0.92 4.55 13.95
N GLY A 25 -1.36 5.10 12.82
CA GLY A 25 -2.63 5.83 12.73
C GLY A 25 -3.84 4.99 13.15
N CYS A 26 -3.94 3.73 12.68
CA CYS A 26 -5.03 2.83 13.10
C CYS A 26 -5.01 2.57 14.60
N ARG A 27 -3.82 2.33 15.19
CA ARG A 27 -3.69 2.12 16.64
C ARG A 27 -4.07 3.35 17.43
N GLU A 28 -3.76 4.53 16.91
CA GLU A 28 -4.14 5.78 17.56
C GLU A 28 -5.66 5.99 17.53
N LEU A 29 -6.30 5.74 16.39
CA LEU A 29 -7.76 5.79 16.28
C LEU A 29 -8.48 4.81 17.23
N ILE A 30 -7.91 3.63 17.47
CA ILE A 30 -8.47 2.61 18.37
C ILE A 30 -8.21 2.95 19.84
N ASN A 31 -6.97 3.30 20.19
CA ASN A 31 -6.54 3.44 21.59
C ASN A 31 -6.76 4.86 22.14
N GLN A 32 -6.94 5.86 21.26
CA GLN A 32 -7.13 7.27 21.60
C GLN A 32 -6.06 7.82 22.55
N LYS A 33 -4.82 7.33 22.44
CA LYS A 33 -3.74 7.57 23.41
C LYS A 33 -3.33 9.04 23.50
N TYR A 34 -3.50 9.81 22.43
CA TYR A 34 -3.11 11.21 22.34
C TYR A 34 -4.32 12.16 22.18
N ARG A 35 -5.55 11.71 22.49
CA ARG A 35 -6.77 12.51 22.36
C ARG A 35 -6.78 13.75 23.27
N ASP A 36 -6.13 13.69 24.43
CA ASP A 36 -6.15 14.72 25.47
C ASP A 36 -4.81 15.46 25.65
N LYS A 37 -3.93 15.46 24.65
CA LYS A 37 -2.61 16.13 24.77
C LYS A 37 -2.48 17.20 23.70
N ASP A 38 -2.93 18.43 23.99
CA ASP A 38 -2.46 19.78 23.58
C ASP A 38 -1.77 20.01 22.20
N PHE A 39 -1.79 19.06 21.27
CA PHE A 39 -1.01 19.11 20.02
C PHE A 39 -1.84 19.58 18.83
N LEU A 40 -3.16 19.59 18.98
CA LEU A 40 -4.12 20.17 18.06
C LEU A 40 -4.85 21.28 18.81
N THR A 41 -4.10 22.28 19.27
CA THR A 41 -4.67 23.51 19.82
C THR A 41 -5.62 24.14 18.80
N GLU A 42 -6.63 24.81 19.33
CA GLU A 42 -7.83 25.39 18.70
C GLU A 42 -7.61 26.16 17.38
N ASP A 43 -6.37 26.54 17.04
CA ASP A 43 -6.01 27.31 15.85
C ASP A 43 -6.02 26.52 14.52
N LEU A 44 -5.78 25.20 14.53
CA LEU A 44 -5.69 24.39 13.31
C LEU A 44 -7.02 23.76 12.88
N LEU A 45 -8.01 23.76 13.78
CA LEU A 45 -9.28 23.05 13.61
C LEU A 45 -10.44 23.95 14.05
N TYR A 46 -10.59 25.10 13.39
CA TYR A 46 -11.75 25.98 13.54
C TYR A 46 -13.07 25.17 13.48
N GLY A 47 -13.70 24.96 14.64
CA GLY A 47 -15.10 24.51 14.77
C GLY A 47 -15.38 23.00 14.76
N ALA A 48 -14.39 22.13 14.89
CA ALA A 48 -14.62 20.67 14.92
C ALA A 48 -14.64 20.12 16.36
N GLU A 49 -15.68 20.46 17.12
CA GLU A 49 -15.94 19.85 18.43
C GLU A 49 -16.23 18.33 18.24
N GLU A 50 -15.53 17.50 19.02
CA GLU A 50 -15.75 16.06 19.27
C GLU A 50 -15.45 15.01 18.16
N SER A 51 -15.40 15.35 16.86
CA SER A 51 -15.26 14.38 15.74
C SER A 51 -13.82 14.17 15.17
N ASN A 52 -12.84 14.92 15.68
CA ASN A 52 -11.55 15.19 15.02
C ASN A 52 -10.56 14.01 14.86
N SER A 53 -10.71 12.89 15.57
CA SER A 53 -9.75 11.78 15.43
C SER A 53 -9.78 11.16 14.02
N ARG A 54 -10.93 11.23 13.34
CA ARG A 54 -11.17 10.62 12.02
C ARG A 54 -10.42 11.29 10.86
N PHE A 55 -9.84 12.49 11.06
CA PHE A 55 -8.94 13.09 10.08
C PHE A 55 -7.70 12.22 9.82
N LEU A 56 -7.32 11.34 10.76
CA LEU A 56 -6.27 10.34 10.55
C LEU A 56 -6.62 9.27 9.51
N LEU A 57 -7.90 9.06 9.18
CA LEU A 57 -8.31 8.09 8.16
C LEU A 57 -7.76 8.44 6.78
N ILE A 58 -7.73 9.73 6.43
CA ILE A 58 -7.19 10.21 5.15
C ILE A 58 -5.72 9.78 4.97
N PRO A 59 -4.78 10.16 5.86
CA PRO A 59 -3.39 9.74 5.73
C PRO A 59 -3.23 8.22 5.90
N ILE A 60 -4.05 7.54 6.70
CA ILE A 60 -4.04 6.06 6.79
C ILE A 60 -4.32 5.44 5.42
N PHE A 61 -5.40 5.83 4.75
CA PHE A 61 -5.77 5.26 3.45
C PHE A 61 -4.75 5.58 2.36
N PHE A 62 -4.25 6.82 2.33
CA PHE A 62 -3.17 7.21 1.44
C PHE A 62 -1.94 6.31 1.64
N ASN A 63 -1.50 6.14 2.89
CA ASN A 63 -0.31 5.37 3.24
C ASN A 63 -0.45 3.88 2.91
N VAL A 64 -1.61 3.26 3.16
CA VAL A 64 -1.85 1.85 2.77
C VAL A 64 -1.75 1.71 1.25
N LYS A 65 -2.43 2.58 0.52
CA LYS A 65 -2.48 2.50 -0.94
C LYS A 65 -1.11 2.76 -1.58
N HIS A 66 -0.40 3.76 -1.10
CA HIS A 66 0.93 4.09 -1.60
C HIS A 66 1.96 3.01 -1.25
N SER A 67 1.86 2.40 -0.06
CA SER A 67 2.64 1.22 0.30
C SER A 67 2.46 0.06 -0.70
N LEU A 68 1.21 -0.26 -1.07
CA LEU A 68 0.93 -1.29 -2.08
C LEU A 68 1.56 -0.96 -3.43
N GLU A 69 1.44 0.28 -3.87
CA GLU A 69 2.01 0.75 -5.14
C GLU A 69 3.53 0.59 -5.17
N LEU A 70 4.23 1.13 -4.17
CA LEU A 70 5.68 1.07 -4.06
C LEU A 70 6.15 -0.38 -3.96
N PHE A 71 5.45 -1.23 -3.21
CA PHE A 71 5.80 -2.63 -3.10
C PHE A 71 5.69 -3.37 -4.43
N ILE A 72 4.57 -3.23 -5.14
CA ILE A 72 4.37 -3.89 -6.44
C ILE A 72 5.45 -3.45 -7.44
N LYS A 73 5.75 -2.14 -7.49
CA LYS A 73 6.84 -1.59 -8.30
C LYS A 73 8.20 -2.18 -7.92
N THR A 74 8.48 -2.27 -6.61
CA THR A 74 9.72 -2.85 -6.10
C THR A 74 9.88 -4.31 -6.51
N VAL A 75 8.82 -5.11 -6.40
CA VAL A 75 8.86 -6.51 -6.85
C VAL A 75 9.06 -6.61 -8.36
N GLY A 76 8.34 -5.79 -9.15
CA GLY A 76 8.49 -5.76 -10.61
C GLY A 76 9.93 -5.45 -11.04
N VAL A 77 10.49 -4.35 -10.51
CA VAL A 77 11.89 -3.97 -10.73
C VAL A 77 12.86 -5.06 -10.25
N ASN A 78 12.56 -5.74 -9.15
CA ASN A 78 13.38 -6.86 -8.70
C ASN A 78 13.32 -8.06 -9.66
N ILE A 79 12.23 -8.25 -10.38
CA ILE A 79 12.08 -9.39 -11.30
C ILE A 79 12.85 -9.16 -12.60
N ASP A 80 12.71 -8.00 -13.25
CA ASP A 80 13.28 -7.75 -14.59
C ASP A 80 14.15 -6.49 -14.70
N GLY A 81 14.29 -5.72 -13.63
CA GLY A 81 15.05 -4.46 -13.62
C GLY A 81 14.29 -3.26 -14.17
N GLU A 82 13.06 -3.41 -14.64
CA GLU A 82 12.34 -2.33 -15.32
C GLU A 82 11.32 -1.63 -14.44
N TYR A 83 11.48 -0.31 -14.34
CA TYR A 83 10.52 0.58 -13.67
C TYR A 83 9.23 0.76 -14.47
N ARG A 84 8.11 0.99 -13.78
CA ARG A 84 6.83 1.39 -14.38
C ARG A 84 6.37 2.70 -13.78
N ASP A 85 6.28 3.71 -14.64
CA ASP A 85 5.74 5.03 -14.30
C ASP A 85 4.20 5.07 -14.40
N LYS A 86 3.55 4.13 -13.72
CA LYS A 86 2.09 4.05 -13.61
C LYS A 86 1.72 3.98 -12.14
N HIS A 87 0.58 4.52 -11.76
CA HIS A 87 0.08 4.52 -10.38
C HIS A 87 -1.15 3.62 -10.19
N ASP A 88 -1.73 3.14 -11.29
CA ASP A 88 -2.90 2.26 -11.28
C ASP A 88 -2.52 0.90 -10.69
N LEU A 89 -3.01 0.63 -9.48
CA LEU A 89 -2.74 -0.62 -8.77
C LEU A 89 -3.25 -1.87 -9.48
N ASP A 90 -4.40 -1.80 -10.16
CA ASP A 90 -4.94 -2.95 -10.89
C ASP A 90 -4.06 -3.26 -12.11
N TYR A 91 -3.63 -2.22 -12.83
CA TYR A 91 -2.65 -2.35 -13.90
C TYR A 91 -1.32 -2.93 -13.39
N LEU A 92 -0.75 -2.34 -12.35
CA LEU A 92 0.55 -2.75 -11.80
C LEU A 92 0.52 -4.21 -11.32
N LEU A 93 -0.58 -4.65 -10.71
CA LEU A 93 -0.72 -6.03 -10.24
C LEU A 93 -0.85 -7.02 -11.41
N LYS A 94 -1.62 -6.68 -12.45
CA LYS A 94 -1.75 -7.50 -13.67
C LYS A 94 -0.42 -7.62 -14.40
N ASP A 95 0.30 -6.51 -14.52
CA ASP A 95 1.63 -6.47 -15.12
C ASP A 95 2.63 -7.32 -14.32
N LEU A 96 2.69 -7.15 -13.00
CA LEU A 96 3.54 -7.98 -12.13
C LEU A 96 3.25 -9.48 -12.30
N LYS A 97 1.97 -9.86 -12.32
CA LYS A 97 1.53 -11.24 -12.52
C LYS A 97 2.00 -11.80 -13.87
N SER A 98 1.93 -11.00 -14.94
CA SER A 98 2.41 -11.36 -16.26
C SER A 98 3.92 -11.61 -16.25
N ARG A 99 4.70 -10.71 -15.64
CA ARG A 99 6.15 -10.85 -15.51
C ARG A 99 6.56 -12.10 -14.74
N VAL A 100 5.92 -12.37 -13.59
CA VAL A 100 6.14 -13.60 -12.82
C VAL A 100 5.87 -14.84 -13.67
N LYS A 101 4.79 -14.82 -14.47
CA LYS A 101 4.45 -15.93 -15.35
C LYS A 101 5.53 -16.19 -16.41
N ASN A 102 6.11 -15.13 -16.98
CA ASN A 102 7.05 -15.23 -18.09
C ASN A 102 8.49 -15.54 -17.65
N LEU A 103 8.91 -15.03 -16.50
CA LEU A 103 10.31 -15.06 -16.08
C LEU A 103 10.65 -16.21 -15.11
N PHE A 104 9.66 -16.76 -14.41
CA PHE A 104 9.88 -17.89 -13.50
C PHE A 104 9.48 -19.21 -14.18
N LYS A 105 10.34 -20.23 -14.13
CA LYS A 105 10.09 -21.55 -14.75
C LYS A 105 9.82 -22.69 -13.76
N ASN A 106 9.98 -22.48 -12.45
CA ASN A 106 10.05 -23.54 -11.44
C ASN A 106 8.96 -23.43 -10.35
N ARG A 107 8.95 -24.37 -9.38
CA ARG A 107 8.04 -24.44 -8.21
C ARG A 107 7.81 -23.11 -7.49
N ASN A 108 8.84 -22.26 -7.41
CA ASN A 108 8.76 -20.91 -6.81
C ASN A 108 7.80 -19.97 -7.55
N LYS A 109 7.56 -20.19 -8.86
CA LYS A 109 6.55 -19.44 -9.63
C LYS A 109 5.16 -19.60 -9.05
N ASN A 110 4.74 -20.84 -8.78
CA ASN A 110 3.39 -21.12 -8.32
C ASN A 110 3.16 -20.52 -6.93
N GLU A 111 4.18 -20.56 -6.08
CA GLU A 111 4.10 -19.96 -4.75
C GLU A 111 4.03 -18.43 -4.81
N ILE A 112 4.91 -17.77 -5.59
CA ILE A 112 4.86 -16.32 -5.78
C ILE A 112 3.51 -15.91 -6.37
N PHE A 113 3.03 -16.64 -7.38
CA PHE A 113 1.76 -16.38 -8.03
C PHE A 113 0.59 -16.50 -7.07
N GLN A 114 0.58 -17.52 -6.21
CA GLN A 114 -0.44 -17.65 -5.17
C GLN A 114 -0.41 -16.46 -4.21
N LYS A 115 0.77 -16.01 -3.76
CA LYS A 115 0.88 -14.83 -2.89
C LYS A 115 0.43 -13.54 -3.58
N ILE A 116 0.64 -13.41 -4.89
CA ILE A 116 0.11 -12.29 -5.69
C ILE A 116 -1.42 -12.37 -5.78
N GLU A 117 -2.01 -13.55 -5.94
CA GLU A 117 -3.47 -13.71 -5.91
C GLU A 117 -4.04 -13.39 -4.51
N ASP A 118 -3.37 -13.79 -3.43
CA ASP A 118 -3.77 -13.43 -2.07
C ASP A 118 -3.79 -11.90 -1.89
N LEU A 119 -2.78 -11.21 -2.45
CA LEU A 119 -2.66 -9.75 -2.43
C LEU A 119 -3.75 -9.03 -3.25
N LYS A 120 -4.24 -9.67 -4.32
CA LYS A 120 -5.21 -9.09 -5.26
C LYS A 120 -6.51 -8.63 -4.59
N SER A 121 -7.00 -9.41 -3.64
CA SER A 121 -8.22 -9.08 -2.89
C SER A 121 -8.08 -7.74 -2.16
N ILE A 122 -6.94 -7.53 -1.51
CA ILE A 122 -6.60 -6.31 -0.78
C ILE A 122 -6.38 -5.16 -1.77
N VAL A 123 -5.59 -5.37 -2.82
CA VAL A 123 -5.37 -4.35 -3.85
C VAL A 123 -6.69 -3.85 -4.43
N LYS A 124 -7.62 -4.76 -4.77
CA LYS A 124 -8.94 -4.38 -5.29
C LYS A 124 -9.75 -3.56 -4.27
N LYS A 125 -9.71 -3.95 -2.99
CA LYS A 125 -10.38 -3.23 -1.90
C LYS A 125 -9.91 -1.77 -1.82
N TYR A 126 -8.60 -1.51 -1.86
CA TYR A 126 -8.04 -0.16 -1.74
C TYR A 126 -7.99 0.62 -3.07
N PHE A 127 -7.97 -0.07 -4.22
CA PHE A 127 -8.04 0.57 -5.54
C PHE A 127 -9.42 1.14 -5.84
N LEU A 128 -10.47 0.40 -5.46
CA LEU A 128 -11.88 0.77 -5.68
C LEU A 128 -12.53 1.46 -4.48
N TYR A 129 -11.81 1.53 -3.35
CA TYR A 129 -12.34 2.01 -2.07
C TYR A 129 -13.63 1.30 -1.63
N ASN A 130 -13.71 -0.01 -1.83
CA ASN A 130 -14.89 -0.83 -1.53
C ASN A 130 -15.28 -0.85 -0.03
N PHE A 131 -14.45 -0.29 0.84
CA PHE A 131 -14.77 -0.09 2.26
C PHE A 131 -15.61 1.17 2.51
N LEU A 132 -15.85 2.00 1.50
CA LEU A 132 -16.79 3.13 1.54
C LEU A 132 -18.16 2.62 1.06
N GLU A 133 -18.91 1.99 1.97
CA GLU A 133 -20.08 1.16 1.69
C GLU A 133 -21.20 1.87 0.91
N ASN A 134 -21.38 3.19 1.08
CA ASN A 134 -22.49 3.92 0.45
C ASN A 134 -22.08 4.69 -0.80
N MET A 135 -20.88 4.42 -1.32
CA MET A 135 -20.39 5.04 -2.54
C MET A 135 -20.30 4.04 -3.67
N ASN A 136 -20.62 4.50 -4.88
CA ASN A 136 -20.26 3.75 -6.08
C ASN A 136 -18.73 3.53 -6.09
N PRO A 137 -18.23 2.36 -6.52
CA PRO A 137 -16.80 2.09 -6.55
C PRO A 137 -16.00 3.20 -7.24
N ILE A 138 -15.09 3.81 -6.50
CA ILE A 138 -14.28 4.92 -7.00
C ILE A 138 -12.98 4.35 -7.56
N ARG A 139 -12.81 4.40 -8.89
CA ARG A 139 -11.57 3.96 -9.54
C ARG A 139 -10.50 5.04 -9.44
N ASP A 140 -9.55 4.90 -8.54
CA ASP A 140 -8.50 5.89 -8.35
C ASP A 140 -7.16 5.45 -8.93
N TYR A 141 -7.02 5.71 -10.22
CA TYR A 141 -5.88 5.39 -11.06
C TYR A 141 -4.57 6.07 -10.66
N ASN A 142 -4.64 7.23 -9.99
CA ASN A 142 -3.46 8.06 -9.71
C ASN A 142 -3.14 8.18 -8.22
N ASN A 143 -3.83 7.44 -7.35
CA ASN A 143 -3.74 7.59 -5.90
C ASN A 143 -3.99 9.05 -5.44
N GLU A 144 -4.97 9.71 -6.05
CA GLU A 144 -5.25 11.12 -5.83
C GLU A 144 -6.41 11.38 -4.85
N LEU A 145 -7.24 10.38 -4.55
CA LEU A 145 -8.44 10.61 -3.74
C LEU A 145 -8.12 11.13 -2.34
N PHE A 146 -7.13 10.52 -1.69
CA PHE A 146 -6.70 10.86 -0.32
C PHE A 146 -5.39 11.66 -0.30
N ARG A 147 -4.95 12.22 -1.43
CA ARG A 147 -3.73 13.01 -1.51
C ARG A 147 -3.97 14.39 -0.90
N TYR A 148 -3.20 14.73 0.13
CA TYR A 148 -3.23 16.05 0.77
C TYR A 148 -2.09 16.93 0.24
N PRO A 149 -2.26 18.26 0.09
CA PRO A 149 -3.49 19.05 0.30
C PRO A 149 -4.47 19.03 -0.89
N SER A 150 -4.10 18.37 -1.98
CA SER A 150 -4.74 18.52 -3.28
C SER A 150 -5.55 17.27 -3.67
N SER A 151 -6.72 17.08 -3.07
CA SER A 151 -7.67 16.07 -3.58
C SER A 151 -8.30 16.61 -4.88
N LYS A 152 -7.83 16.10 -6.03
CA LYS A 152 -8.26 16.63 -7.35
C LYS A 152 -9.67 16.24 -7.77
N ARG A 153 -10.36 15.41 -6.99
CA ARG A 153 -11.60 14.75 -7.43
C ARG A 153 -12.89 15.42 -6.98
N GLY A 154 -12.84 16.39 -6.07
CA GLY A 154 -14.06 17.08 -5.59
C GLY A 154 -15.11 16.14 -4.97
N ILE A 155 -14.74 14.90 -4.64
CA ILE A 155 -15.63 13.92 -4.03
C ILE A 155 -15.68 14.21 -2.54
N ASN A 156 -16.86 14.58 -2.03
CA ASN A 156 -17.07 14.70 -0.61
C ASN A 156 -17.16 13.31 0.02
N ILE A 157 -16.11 12.92 0.72
CA ILE A 157 -16.01 11.65 1.46
C ILE A 157 -16.23 11.81 2.96
N SER A 158 -16.44 13.03 3.47
CA SER A 158 -16.49 13.30 4.91
C SER A 158 -17.56 12.47 5.62
N GLN A 159 -18.75 12.38 5.03
CA GLN A 159 -19.88 11.61 5.55
C GLN A 159 -19.59 10.10 5.65
N GLU A 160 -18.79 9.55 4.74
CA GLU A 160 -18.39 8.14 4.84
C GLU A 160 -17.30 7.94 5.89
N LEU A 161 -16.37 8.89 6.03
CA LEU A 161 -15.33 8.83 7.06
C LEU A 161 -15.93 8.89 8.47
N GLU A 162 -17.01 9.64 8.66
CA GLU A 162 -17.76 9.69 9.93
C GLU A 162 -18.37 8.34 10.35
N LYS A 163 -18.55 7.41 9.41
CA LYS A 163 -19.09 6.06 9.70
C LYS A 163 -18.02 5.09 10.19
N PHE A 164 -16.74 5.47 10.23
CA PHE A 164 -15.67 4.62 10.74
C PHE A 164 -15.65 4.64 12.27
N ASP A 165 -15.92 3.48 12.85
CA ASP A 165 -15.76 3.15 14.26
C ASP A 165 -14.47 2.35 14.49
N SER A 166 -14.20 1.99 15.75
CA SER A 166 -13.04 1.19 16.12
C SER A 166 -13.04 -0.20 15.47
N THR A 167 -14.22 -0.77 15.19
CA THR A 167 -14.37 -2.05 14.49
C THR A 167 -13.85 -1.96 13.06
N LYS A 168 -14.33 -0.98 12.28
CA LYS A 168 -13.88 -0.73 10.90
C LYS A 168 -12.40 -0.36 10.84
N VAL A 169 -11.90 0.39 11.82
CA VAL A 169 -10.45 0.66 11.94
C VAL A 169 -9.67 -0.62 12.24
N GLY A 170 -10.22 -1.51 13.06
CA GLY A 170 -9.66 -2.84 13.33
C GLY A 170 -9.54 -3.72 12.09
N GLU A 171 -10.50 -3.62 11.16
CA GLU A 171 -10.42 -4.30 9.87
C GLU A 171 -9.27 -3.78 9.00
N ILE A 172 -9.09 -2.46 8.91
CA ILE A 172 -7.95 -1.84 8.21
C ILE A 172 -6.64 -2.32 8.83
N LEU A 173 -6.56 -2.34 10.17
CA LEU A 173 -5.38 -2.83 10.88
C LEU A 173 -5.08 -4.30 10.58
N ASN A 174 -6.11 -5.13 10.40
CA ASN A 174 -5.95 -6.53 10.00
C ASN A 174 -5.50 -6.66 8.54
N ASP A 175 -6.00 -5.82 7.64
CA ASP A 175 -5.49 -5.76 6.26
C ASP A 175 -4.00 -5.38 6.25
N ILE A 176 -3.60 -4.38 7.03
CA ILE A 176 -2.20 -3.96 7.15
C ILE A 176 -1.30 -5.12 7.60
N LYS A 177 -1.74 -5.92 8.57
CA LYS A 177 -0.99 -7.13 9.00
C LYS A 177 -0.87 -8.15 7.87
N LYS A 178 -1.95 -8.39 7.11
CA LYS A 178 -1.94 -9.31 5.96
C LYS A 178 -0.98 -8.81 4.87
N ILE A 179 -1.05 -7.52 4.53
CA ILE A 179 -0.14 -6.87 3.57
C ILE A 179 1.31 -7.07 3.99
N HIS A 180 1.63 -6.80 5.27
CA HIS A 180 2.98 -6.95 5.80
C HIS A 180 3.52 -8.38 5.65
N ILE A 181 2.69 -9.39 5.96
CA ILE A 181 3.07 -10.81 5.79
C ILE A 181 3.33 -11.11 4.31
N LEU A 182 2.42 -10.68 3.41
CA LEU A 182 2.57 -10.88 1.98
C LEU A 182 3.82 -10.20 1.42
N PHE A 183 4.14 -9.00 1.89
CA PHE A 183 5.33 -8.25 1.48
C PHE A 183 6.61 -9.03 1.80
N ILE A 184 6.72 -9.55 3.02
CA ILE A 184 7.85 -10.36 3.46
C ILE A 184 7.93 -11.66 2.66
N SER A 185 6.81 -12.38 2.52
CA SER A 185 6.77 -13.66 1.79
C SER A 185 7.17 -13.51 0.32
N ILE A 186 6.54 -12.58 -0.40
CA ILE A 186 6.83 -12.35 -1.83
C ILE A 186 8.30 -11.93 -2.01
N ARG A 187 8.79 -10.99 -1.20
CA ARG A 187 10.19 -10.54 -1.27
C ARG A 187 11.17 -11.68 -1.02
N GLY A 188 10.91 -12.51 -0.02
CA GLY A 188 11.74 -13.68 0.29
C GLY A 188 11.85 -14.64 -0.89
N LEU A 189 10.71 -14.92 -1.54
CA LEU A 189 10.64 -15.80 -2.71
C LEU A 189 11.29 -15.20 -3.97
N THR A 190 11.20 -13.88 -4.17
CA THR A 190 11.80 -13.20 -5.32
C THR A 190 13.31 -13.00 -5.17
N ASN A 191 13.82 -12.94 -3.93
CA ASN A 191 15.26 -12.82 -3.67
C ASN A 191 15.96 -14.19 -3.72
N SER A 192 15.33 -15.25 -3.20
CA SER A 192 15.89 -16.61 -3.23
C SER A 192 16.05 -17.17 -4.65
N THR A 193 15.25 -16.68 -5.59
CA THR A 193 15.28 -17.08 -7.00
C THR A 193 16.40 -16.43 -7.81
N LYS A 194 16.87 -15.22 -7.43
CA LYS A 194 18.06 -14.60 -8.04
C LYS A 194 19.36 -15.36 -7.74
N LEU A 195 19.44 -16.04 -6.60
CA LEU A 195 20.60 -16.84 -6.21
C LEU A 195 20.80 -18.11 -7.06
N GLY A 196 19.87 -18.43 -7.96
CA GLY A 196 19.95 -19.57 -8.88
C GLY A 196 20.16 -19.20 -10.36
N HIS A 197 20.25 -17.92 -10.71
CA HIS A 197 20.50 -17.49 -12.10
C HIS A 197 21.94 -16.99 -12.24
N PRO A 198 22.74 -17.53 -13.18
CA PRO A 198 24.02 -16.94 -13.51
C PRO A 198 23.79 -15.50 -13.98
N ASN A 199 24.63 -14.61 -13.48
CA ASN A 199 24.65 -13.20 -13.79
C ASN A 199 24.57 -13.01 -15.32
N PRO A 200 23.53 -12.35 -15.89
CA PRO A 200 23.45 -12.15 -17.34
C PRO A 200 24.54 -11.21 -17.89
N GLY A 201 25.45 -10.74 -17.04
CA GLY A 201 26.61 -9.91 -17.39
C GLY A 201 27.92 -10.67 -17.59
N SER A 202 27.92 -12.01 -17.68
CA SER A 202 29.07 -12.77 -18.19
C SER A 202 28.88 -13.08 -19.68
N TRP A 203 28.85 -12.04 -20.49
CA TRP A 203 29.29 -12.15 -21.88
C TRP A 203 30.54 -11.27 -21.99
N SER A 204 31.62 -11.96 -22.33
CA SER A 204 32.98 -11.48 -22.61
C SER A 204 33.06 -10.09 -23.24
#